data_AF-A0A368X6A9-F1
#
_entry.id   AF-A0A368X6A9-F1
#
_cell.length_a   1.000
_cell.length_b   1.000
_cell.length_c   1.000
_cell.angle_alpha   90.00
_cell.angle_beta   90.00
_cell.angle_gamma   90.00
#
_symmetry.space_group_name_H-M   'P 1'
#
loop_
_entity.id
_entity.type
_entity.pdbx_description
1 polymer ?
#
loop_
_entity_poly.entity_id
_entity_poly.type
_entity_poly.pdbx_seq_one_letter_code
_entity_poly.pdbx_strand_id
1 'polypeptide(L)'
;MTNEIQLPKYSESLKLIAKIACTIGCIAGPGMMMNGLMSFSFGLIPGVIAVLPGWFVILGSVASMALCHSFLATVQAQIETKNAMVKVKHALSKINPDA
;
A
#
# COMPACT_ATOMS: atom_id res chain seq x y z
N MET A 1 8.83 31.95 -10.33
CA MET A 1 7.80 31.22 -9.55
C MET A 1 8.28 29.80 -9.38
N THR A 2 8.71 29.42 -8.17
CA THR A 2 9.23 28.08 -7.88
C THR A 2 8.06 27.11 -7.87
N ASN A 3 7.87 26.39 -8.97
CA ASN A 3 6.90 25.29 -9.05
C ASN A 3 7.50 24.11 -8.27
N GLU A 4 7.33 24.10 -6.94
CA GLU A 4 7.55 22.87 -6.18
C GLU A 4 6.43 21.91 -6.57
N ILE A 5 6.79 20.81 -7.22
CA ILE A 5 5.86 19.72 -7.52
C ILE A 5 5.43 19.18 -6.16
N GLN A 6 4.22 19.55 -5.75
CA GLN A 6 3.66 19.13 -4.47
C GLN A 6 3.48 17.62 -4.48
N LEU A 7 3.73 16.98 -3.33
CA LEU A 7 3.39 15.58 -3.13
C LEU A 7 1.93 15.34 -3.55
N PRO A 8 1.60 14.19 -4.16
CA PRO A 8 0.25 13.93 -4.59
C PRO A 8 -0.62 13.91 -3.33
N LYS A 9 -1.59 14.82 -3.26
CA LYS A 9 -2.54 15.01 -2.16
C LYS A 9 -3.31 13.73 -1.78
N TYR A 10 -3.29 12.73 -2.67
CA TYR A 10 -3.90 11.42 -2.50
C TYR A 10 -3.05 10.39 -1.75
N SER A 11 -1.78 10.69 -1.43
CA SER A 11 -0.88 9.75 -0.76
C SER A 11 -1.30 9.40 0.67
N GLU A 12 -1.84 10.35 1.42
CA GLU A 12 -2.43 10.08 2.74
C GLU A 12 -3.76 9.33 2.63
N SER A 13 -4.63 9.70 1.67
CA SER A 13 -5.91 9.03 1.45
C SER A 13 -5.72 7.56 1.07
N LEU A 14 -4.72 7.24 0.25
CA LEU A 14 -4.37 5.86 -0.12
C LEU A 14 -3.84 5.06 1.07
N LYS A 15 -3.01 5.65 1.95
CA LYS A 15 -2.58 5.01 3.20
C LYS A 15 -3.76 4.76 4.13
N LEU A 16 -4.69 5.71 4.24
CA LEU A 16 -5.89 5.59 5.07
C LEU A 16 -6.78 4.44 4.58
N ILE A 17 -7.09 4.41 3.28
CA ILE A 17 -7.91 3.35 2.66
C ILE A 17 -7.24 1.98 2.80
N ALA A 18 -5.93 1.89 2.54
CA ALA A 18 -5.19 0.65 2.70
C ALA A 18 -5.20 0.15 4.15
N LYS A 19 -5.09 1.05 5.13
CA LYS A 19 -5.16 0.70 6.56
C LYS A 19 -6.56 0.22 6.96
N ILE A 20 -7.61 0.89 6.48
CA ILE A 20 -9.00 0.49 6.73
C ILE A 20 -9.27 -0.89 6.11
N ALA A 21 -8.90 -1.09 4.84
CA ALA A 21 -9.05 -2.38 4.15
C ALA A 21 -8.30 -3.51 4.86
N CYS A 22 -7.05 -3.26 5.27
CA CYS A 22 -6.24 -4.23 6.01
C CYS A 22 -6.87 -4.57 7.38
N THR A 23 -7.39 -3.56 8.10
CA THR A 23 -8.05 -3.78 9.39
C THR A 23 -9.30 -4.64 9.23
N ILE A 24 -10.12 -4.38 8.21
CA ILE A 24 -11.31 -5.18 7.90
C ILE A 24 -10.90 -6.61 7.54
N GLY A 25 -9.89 -6.80 6.70
CA GLY A 25 -9.40 -8.13 6.31
C GLY A 25 -8.84 -8.92 7.50
N CYS A 26 -8.10 -8.28 8.40
CA CYS A 26 -7.56 -8.90 9.61
C CYS A 26 -8.62 -9.22 10.67
N ILE A 27 -9.78 -8.56 10.66
CA ILE A 27 -10.93 -8.88 11.53
C ILE A 27 -11.81 -9.96 10.90
N ALA A 28 -12.04 -9.88 9.59
CA ALA A 28 -12.85 -10.85 8.84
C ALA A 28 -12.17 -12.23 8.75
N GLY A 29 -10.84 -12.28 8.60
CA GLY A 29 -10.06 -13.51 8.52
C GLY A 29 -10.33 -14.47 9.69
N PRO A 30 -10.14 -14.03 10.95
CA PRO A 30 -10.47 -14.83 12.14
C PRO A 30 -11.94 -15.26 12.19
N GLY A 31 -12.88 -14.40 11.76
CA GLY A 31 -14.30 -14.74 11.69
C GLY A 31 -14.59 -15.89 10.70
N MET A 32 -13.88 -15.92 9.57
CA MET A 32 -13.95 -17.03 8.61
C MET A 32 -13.27 -18.29 9.17
N MET A 33 -12.15 -18.16 9.88
CA MET A 33 -11.46 -19.29 10.52
C MET A 33 -12.33 -19.92 11.63
N MET A 34 -13.08 -19.12 12.40
CA MET A 34 -13.93 -19.62 13.48
C MET A 34 -15.11 -20.46 12.96
N ASN A 35 -15.69 -20.07 11.81
CA ASN A 35 -16.67 -20.90 11.10
C ASN A 35 -16.04 -22.19 10.56
N GLY A 36 -14.80 -22.15 10.09
CA GLY A 36 -14.07 -23.35 9.68
C GLY A 36 -13.74 -24.30 10.83
N LEU A 37 -13.47 -23.77 12.03
CA LEU A 37 -13.27 -24.54 13.25
C LEU A 37 -14.56 -25.22 13.76
N MET A 38 -15.75 -24.64 13.55
CA MET A 38 -17.00 -25.38 13.81
C MET A 38 -17.17 -26.58 12.86
N SER A 39 -16.72 -26.45 11.61
CA SER A 39 -16.73 -27.56 10.64
C SER A 39 -15.71 -28.66 10.95
N PHE A 40 -14.76 -28.42 11.87
CA PHE A 40 -13.83 -29.44 12.36
C PHE A 40 -14.54 -30.58 13.11
N SER A 41 -15.72 -30.30 13.69
CA SER A 41 -16.58 -31.33 14.29
C SER A 41 -17.16 -32.31 13.25
N PHE A 42 -17.21 -31.94 11.96
CA PHE A 42 -17.63 -32.82 10.87
C PHE A 42 -16.48 -33.59 10.23
N GLY A 43 -15.23 -33.35 10.66
CA GLY A 43 -14.03 -34.05 10.18
C GLY A 43 -12.84 -33.11 9.96
N LEU A 44 -11.64 -33.69 9.99
CA LEU A 44 -10.38 -32.94 9.90
C LEU A 44 -10.17 -32.30 8.50
N ILE A 45 -10.57 -33.00 7.44
CA ILE A 45 -10.43 -32.54 6.05
C ILE A 45 -11.29 -31.29 5.74
N PRO A 46 -12.62 -31.27 6.01
CA PRO A 46 -13.44 -30.08 5.76
C PRO A 46 -13.04 -28.90 6.65
N GLY A 47 -12.59 -29.17 7.88
CA GLY A 47 -12.07 -28.15 8.79
C GLY A 47 -10.84 -27.43 8.23
N VAL A 48 -9.85 -28.16 7.69
CA VAL A 48 -8.65 -27.55 7.08
C VAL A 48 -9.00 -26.73 5.84
N ILE A 49 -9.90 -27.24 4.97
CA ILE A 49 -10.35 -26.52 3.77
C ILE A 49 -11.06 -25.21 4.14
N ALA A 50 -11.83 -25.19 5.22
CA ALA A 50 -12.56 -24.00 5.65
C ALA A 50 -11.68 -22.93 6.33
N VAL A 51 -10.53 -23.32 6.90
CA VAL A 51 -9.57 -22.40 7.55
C VAL A 51 -8.62 -21.75 6.54
N LEU A 52 -8.26 -22.46 5.47
CA LEU A 52 -7.41 -21.98 4.36
C LEU A 52 -7.79 -20.59 3.81
N PRO A 53 -9.05 -20.32 3.41
CA PRO A 53 -9.42 -19.02 2.85
C PRO A 53 -9.23 -17.88 3.86
N GLY A 54 -9.47 -18.12 5.16
CA GLY A 54 -9.21 -17.13 6.21
C GLY A 54 -7.75 -16.72 6.29
N TRP A 55 -6.83 -17.69 6.18
CA TRP A 55 -5.39 -17.42 6.13
C TRP A 55 -4.98 -16.61 4.91
N PHE A 56 -5.51 -16.94 3.73
CA PHE A 56 -5.24 -16.20 2.49
C PHE A 56 -5.76 -14.76 2.53
N VAL A 57 -6.92 -14.52 3.15
CA VAL A 57 -7.46 -13.16 3.33
C VAL A 57 -6.54 -12.33 4.22
N ILE A 58 -6.00 -12.90 5.30
CA ILE A 58 -5.05 -12.21 6.18
C ILE A 58 -3.76 -11.89 5.43
N LEU A 59 -3.15 -12.88 4.77
CA LEU A 59 -1.92 -12.68 4.00
C LEU A 59 -2.10 -11.67 2.86
N GLY A 60 -3.21 -11.75 2.12
CA GLY A 60 -3.53 -10.81 1.04
C GLY A 60 -3.74 -9.39 1.54
N SER A 61 -4.33 -9.22 2.73
CA SER A 61 -4.52 -7.92 3.38
C SER A 61 -3.18 -7.28 3.77
N VAL A 62 -2.26 -8.06 4.34
CA VAL A 62 -0.91 -7.58 4.67
C VAL A 62 -0.10 -7.28 3.41
N ALA A 63 -0.16 -8.15 2.40
CA ALA A 63 0.56 -7.98 1.13
C ALA A 63 0.10 -6.74 0.36
N SER A 64 -1.22 -6.50 0.29
CA SER A 64 -1.77 -5.30 -0.37
C SER A 64 -1.38 -4.01 0.35
N MET A 65 -1.31 -4.02 1.69
CA MET A 65 -0.82 -2.89 2.48
C MET A 65 0.67 -2.62 2.20
N ALA A 66 1.50 -3.66 2.13
CA ALA A 66 2.92 -3.55 1.79
C ALA A 66 3.12 -2.99 0.37
N LEU A 67 2.35 -3.47 -0.61
CA LEU A 67 2.41 -2.96 -1.98
C LEU A 67 2.00 -1.48 -2.07
N CYS A 68 0.92 -1.08 -1.39
CA CYS A 68 0.51 0.33 -1.35
C CYS A 68 1.59 1.23 -0.74
N HIS A 69 2.22 0.79 0.35
CA HIS A 69 3.31 1.53 0.97
C HIS A 69 4.53 1.67 0.06
N SER A 70 4.97 0.57 -0.56
CA SER A 70 6.10 0.57 -1.49
C SER A 70 5.83 1.47 -2.70
N PHE A 71 4.63 1.40 -3.28
CA PHE A 71 4.24 2.22 -4.41
C PHE A 71 4.27 3.73 -4.06
N LEU A 72 3.70 4.10 -2.91
CA LEU A 72 3.71 5.49 -2.45
C LEU A 72 5.13 6.00 -2.18
N ALA A 73 6.01 5.17 -1.61
CA ALA A 73 7.40 5.51 -1.39
C ALA A 73 8.14 5.75 -2.73
N THR A 74 7.90 4.90 -3.74
CA THR A 74 8.47 5.08 -5.08
C THR A 74 7.99 6.39 -5.71
N VAL A 75 6.69 6.69 -5.65
CA VAL A 75 6.14 7.93 -6.22
C VAL A 75 6.71 9.16 -5.50
N GLN A 76 6.85 9.11 -4.18
CA GLN A 76 7.47 10.20 -3.42
C GLN A 76 8.93 10.42 -3.84
N ALA A 77 9.72 9.36 -3.95
CA ALA A 77 11.11 9.44 -4.39
C ALA A 77 11.23 10.02 -5.82
N GLN A 78 10.33 9.64 -6.73
CA GLN A 78 10.31 10.21 -8.09
C GLN A 78 10.04 11.72 -8.09
N ILE A 79 9.13 12.19 -7.24
CA ILE A 79 8.80 13.61 -7.13
C ILE A 79 9.96 14.40 -6.54
N GLU A 80 10.60 13.90 -5.48
CA GLU A 80 11.79 14.52 -4.89
C GLU A 80 12.92 14.63 -5.91
N THR A 81 13.15 13.57 -6.68
CA THR A 81 14.17 13.56 -7.75
C THR A 81 13.86 14.58 -8.85
N LYS A 82 12.59 14.69 -9.27
CA LYS A 82 12.18 15.71 -10.26
C LYS A 82 12.31 17.13 -9.71
N ASN A 83 11.92 17.38 -8.46
CA ASN A 83 12.10 18.70 -7.83
C ASN A 83 13.58 19.08 -7.73
N ALA A 84 14.47 18.14 -7.37
CA ALA A 84 15.91 18.38 -7.35
C ALA A 84 16.43 18.72 -8.76
N MET A 85 16.00 17.98 -9.79
CA MET A 85 16.40 18.24 -11.17
C MET A 85 15.92 19.60 -11.69
N VAL A 86 14.71 20.03 -11.34
CA VAL A 86 14.20 21.38 -11.66
C VAL A 86 15.04 22.46 -10.98
N LYS A 87 15.40 22.28 -9.70
CA LYS A 87 16.29 23.21 -8.99
C LYS A 87 17.67 23.31 -9.65
N VAL A 88 18.25 22.18 -10.06
CA VAL A 88 19.54 22.13 -10.77
C VAL A 88 19.43 22.81 -12.14
N LYS A 89 18.40 22.52 -12.94
CA LYS A 89 18.18 23.19 -14.23
C LYS A 89 18.04 24.70 -14.08
N HIS A 90 17.30 25.15 -13.06
CA HIS A 90 17.13 26.57 -12.80
C HIS A 90 18.45 27.23 -12.37
N ALA A 91 19.27 26.55 -11.56
CA ALA A 91 20.61 27.03 -11.22
C ALA A 91 21.50 27.12 -12.48
N LEU A 92 21.46 26.10 -13.34
CA LEU A 92 22.25 26.05 -14.57
C LEU A 92 21.85 27.15 -15.56
N SER A 93 20.54 27.35 -15.79
CA SER A 93 20.01 28.43 -16.65
C SER A 93 20.37 29.83 -16.14
N LYS A 94 20.54 29.99 -14.82
CA LYS A 94 21.00 31.26 -14.23
C LYS A 94 22.50 31.50 -14.44
N ILE A 95 23.28 30.45 -14.67
CA ILE A 95 24.73 30.50 -14.87
C ILE A 95 25.06 30.60 -16.37
N ASN A 96 24.26 29.98 -17.25
CA ASN A 96 24.40 30.05 -18.69
C ASN A 96 23.03 30.27 -19.36
N PRO A 97 22.64 31.52 -19.64
CA PRO A 97 21.33 31.83 -20.21
C PRO A 97 21.19 31.49 -21.71
N ASP A 98 22.29 31.14 -22.40
CA ASP A 98 22.37 31.00 -23.86
C ASP A 98 22.61 29.56 -24.37
N ALA A 99 22.48 28.53 -23.50
CA ALA A 99 22.58 27.11 -23.87
C ALA A 99 21.25 26.37 -23.69
#